data_AF-A0AAU9X5S0-F1
#
_entry.id   AF-A0AAU9X5S0-F1
#
_cell.length_a   1.000
_cell.length_b   1.000
_cell.length_c   1.000
_cell.angle_alpha   90.00
_cell.angle_beta   90.00
_cell.angle_gamma   90.00
#
_symmetry.space_group_name_H-M   'P 1'
#
loop_
_entity.id
_entity.type
_entity.pdbx_description
1 polymer ?
#
loop_
_entity_poly.entity_id
_entity_poly.type
_entity_poly.pdbx_seq_one_letter_code
_entity_poly.pdbx_strand_id
1 'polypeptide(L)' 'MESKIMWLTVTRSNNHPEIIFRFYLNCVAGLEGCPVKLGTDCGTENGVMAAMQCTFQQDAEAQKYGSSPVKQRIEG' A
#
# COMPACT_ATOMS: atom_id res chain seq x y z
N MET A 1 19.23 5.35 -3.42
CA MET A 1 17.91 5.75 -3.96
C MET A 1 17.19 6.50 -2.86
N GLU A 2 16.81 7.75 -3.12
CA GLU A 2 16.01 8.53 -2.18
C GLU A 2 14.56 8.03 -2.20
N SER A 3 13.93 7.88 -1.03
CA SER A 3 12.52 7.48 -0.93
C SER A 3 11.65 8.72 -1.01
N LYS A 4 10.84 8.84 -2.06
CA LYS A 4 9.86 9.91 -2.20
C LYS A 4 8.54 9.49 -1.58
N ILE A 5 8.00 10.31 -0.68
CA ILE A 5 6.66 10.13 -0.13
C ILE A 5 5.65 10.62 -1.16
N MET A 6 4.74 9.75 -1.58
CA MET A 6 3.71 10.06 -2.58
C MET A 6 2.40 10.51 -1.94
N TRP A 7 2.07 10.00 -0.75
CA TRP A 7 0.95 10.45 0.06
C TRP A 7 1.22 10.21 1.55
N LEU A 8 0.53 10.97 2.41
CA LEU A 8 0.48 10.75 3.86
C LEU A 8 -0.90 11.17 4.35
N THR A 9 -1.63 10.25 4.98
CA THR A 9 -2.96 10.53 5.54
C THR A 9 -3.05 9.97 6.95
N VAL A 10 -3.45 10.81 7.90
CA VAL A 10 -3.75 10.39 9.28
C VAL A 10 -5.21 9.99 9.37
N THR A 11 -5.49 8.85 9.97
CA THR A 11 -6.86 8.37 10.21
C THR A 11 -7.05 7.94 11.64
N ARG A 12 -8.30 7.91 12.10
CA ARG A 12 -8.62 7.46 13.47
C ARG A 12 -8.55 5.93 13.65
N SER A 13 -8.56 5.15 12.56
CA SER A 13 -8.55 3.69 12.61
C SER A 13 -7.96 3.10 11.32
N ASN A 14 -7.04 2.16 11.47
CA ASN A 14 -6.51 1.32 10.39
C ASN A 14 -7.21 -0.05 10.30
N ASN A 15 -8.20 -0.33 11.15
CA ASN A 15 -8.89 -1.63 11.17
C ASN A 15 -9.81 -1.85 9.96
N HIS A 16 -9.98 -0.82 9.13
CA HIS A 16 -10.82 -0.80 7.96
C HIS A 16 -9.94 -0.82 6.71
N PRO A 17 -9.65 -2.00 6.13
CA PRO A 17 -8.75 -2.10 4.97
C PRO A 17 -9.25 -1.31 3.75
N GLU A 18 -10.55 -1.06 3.65
CA GLU A 18 -11.17 -0.19 2.64
C GLU A 18 -10.66 1.25 2.69
N ILE A 19 -10.31 1.76 3.87
CA ILE A 19 -9.80 3.13 4.05
C ILE A 19 -8.40 3.23 3.47
N ILE A 20 -7.53 2.26 3.76
CA ILE A 20 -6.15 2.26 3.27
C ILE A 20 -6.13 2.03 1.76
N PHE A 21 -6.95 1.09 1.28
CA PHE A 21 -7.15 0.85 -0.14
C PHE A 21 -7.57 2.11 -0.90
N ARG A 22 -8.49 2.91 -0.33
CA ARG A 22 -8.91 4.19 -0.91
C ARG A 22 -7.75 5.16 -1.07
N PHE A 23 -6.86 5.27 -0.08
CA PHE A 23 -5.70 6.16 -0.17
C PHE A 23 -4.72 5.71 -1.26
N TYR A 24 -4.48 4.42 -1.35
CA TYR A 24 -3.66 3.85 -2.42
C TYR A 24 -4.24 4.16 -3.80
N LEU A 25 -5.53 3.89 -4.01
CA LEU A 25 -6.20 4.20 -5.28
C LEU A 25 -6.14 5.68 -5.63
N ASN A 26 -6.38 6.57 -4.66
CA ASN A 26 -6.30 8.01 -4.89
C ASN A 26 -4.90 8.45 -5.31
N CYS A 27 -3.85 7.88 -4.70
CA CYS A 27 -2.49 8.16 -5.11
C CYS A 27 -2.20 7.65 -6.54
N VAL A 28 -2.60 6.41 -6.83
CA VAL A 28 -2.37 5.78 -8.13
C VAL A 28 -3.09 6.56 -9.25
N ALA A 29 -4.35 6.96 -9.00
CA ALA A 29 -5.13 7.80 -9.91
C ALA A 29 -4.50 9.19 -10.09
N GLY A 30 -4.03 9.83 -9.01
CA GLY A 30 -3.38 11.14 -9.08
C GLY A 30 -2.03 11.15 -9.80
N LEU A 31 -1.39 9.98 -9.94
CA LEU A 31 -0.16 9.78 -10.71
C LEU A 31 -0.40 9.28 -12.13
N GLU A 32 -1.67 9.11 -12.52
CA GLU A 32 -2.09 8.61 -13.85
C GLU A 32 -1.38 7.31 -14.25
N GLY A 33 -1.11 6.44 -13.26
CA GLY A 33 -0.34 5.21 -13.47
C GLY A 33 -0.93 4.01 -12.75
N CYS A 34 -0.29 2.84 -12.90
CA CYS A 34 -0.54 1.65 -12.08
C CYS A 34 0.82 1.04 -11.73
N PRO A 35 1.16 0.87 -10.44
CA PRO A 35 2.44 0.30 -10.05
C PRO A 35 2.53 -1.16 -10.49
N VAL A 36 3.72 -1.62 -10.85
CA VAL A 36 3.98 -3.01 -11.28
C VAL A 36 4.15 -3.94 -10.07
N LYS A 37 4.79 -3.45 -9.02
CA LYS A 37 5.04 -4.20 -7.78
C LYS A 37 4.62 -3.39 -6.56
N LEU A 38 3.98 -4.07 -5.61
CA LEU A 38 3.58 -3.50 -4.32
C LEU A 38 4.32 -4.23 -3.20
N GLY A 39 5.00 -3.46 -2.34
CA GLY A 39 5.66 -3.99 -1.15
C GLY A 39 4.96 -3.52 0.12
N THR A 40 4.29 -4.41 0.84
CA THR A 40 3.60 -4.09 2.12
C THR A 40 4.29 -4.78 3.29
N ASP A 41 3.99 -4.38 4.52
CA ASP A 41 4.27 -5.22 5.69
C ASP A 41 3.18 -6.30 5.83
N CYS A 42 3.29 -7.16 6.84
CA CYS A 42 2.34 -8.23 7.14
C CYS A 42 1.06 -7.75 7.88
N GLY A 43 0.76 -6.44 7.86
CA GLY A 43 -0.45 -5.89 8.44
C GLY A 43 -1.72 -6.35 7.70
N THR A 44 -2.75 -6.74 8.45
CA THR A 44 -4.03 -7.21 7.89
C THR A 44 -4.74 -6.10 7.13
N GLU A 45 -4.51 -4.85 7.52
CA GLU A 45 -5.07 -3.66 6.88
C GLU A 45 -4.62 -3.51 5.41
N ASN A 46 -3.50 -4.15 5.05
CA ASN A 46 -2.91 -4.10 3.72
C ASN A 46 -3.43 -5.20 2.78
N GLY A 47 -4.21 -6.17 3.29
CA GLY A 47 -4.63 -7.34 2.54
C GLY A 47 -5.45 -7.02 1.29
N VAL A 48 -6.34 -6.03 1.36
CA VAL A 48 -7.17 -5.62 0.21
C VAL A 48 -6.32 -5.02 -0.90
N MET A 49 -5.32 -4.19 -0.56
CA MET A 49 -4.38 -3.64 -1.54
C MET A 49 -3.54 -4.74 -2.18
N ALA A 50 -3.06 -5.70 -1.38
CA ALA A 50 -2.28 -6.83 -1.88
C ALA A 50 -3.07 -7.65 -2.90
N ALA A 51 -4.29 -8.06 -2.55
CA ALA A 51 -5.16 -8.84 -3.43
C ALA A 51 -5.49 -8.09 -4.74
N MET A 52 -5.80 -6.79 -4.63
CA MET A 52 -6.10 -5.97 -5.80
C MET A 52 -4.88 -5.79 -6.72
N GLN A 53 -3.69 -5.58 -6.15
CA GLN A 53 -2.47 -5.49 -6.95
C GLN A 53 -2.24 -6.75 -7.78
N CYS A 54 -2.34 -7.93 -7.15
CA CYS A 54 -2.20 -9.20 -7.86
C CYS A 54 -3.29 -9.40 -8.91
N THR A 55 -4.51 -8.93 -8.66
CA THR A 55 -5.63 -8.99 -9.61
C THR A 55 -5.39 -8.10 -10.83
N PHE A 56 -4.94 -6.86 -10.61
CA PHE A 56 -4.70 -5.90 -11.70
C PHE A 56 -3.52 -6.27 -12.59
N GLN A 57 -2.47 -6.83 -12.00
CA GLN A 57 -1.31 -7.27 -12.77
C GLN A 57 -1.46 -8.71 -13.29
N GLN A 58 -2.53 -9.42 -12.90
CA GLN A 58 -2.73 -10.84 -13.19
C GLN A 58 -1.52 -11.70 -12.79
N ASP A 59 -0.82 -11.29 -11.72
CA ASP A 59 0.42 -11.89 -11.24
C ASP A 59 0.39 -11.97 -9.72
N ALA A 60 0.46 -13.19 -9.19
CA ALA A 60 0.50 -13.44 -7.75
C ALA A 60 1.77 -12.89 -7.10
N GLU A 61 2.85 -12.70 -7.86
CA GLU A 61 4.13 -12.13 -7.41
C GLU A 61 4.18 -10.60 -7.47
N ALA A 62 3.09 -9.96 -7.93
CA ALA A 62 2.99 -8.50 -8.00
C ALA A 62 2.93 -7.85 -6.61
N GLN A 63 2.58 -8.61 -5.56
CA GLN A 63 2.70 -8.18 -4.18
C GLN A 63 3.73 -9.00 -3.42
N LYS A 64 4.56 -8.32 -2.62
CA LYS A 64 5.50 -8.97 -1.71
C LYS A 64 5.41 -8.39 -0.32
N TYR A 65 5.40 -9.29 0.67
CA TYR A 65 5.61 -8.92 2.05
C TYR A 65 7.10 -8.64 2.27
N GLY A 66 7.40 -7.44 2.74
CA GLY A 66 8.75 -7.03 3.10
C GLY A 66 8.88 -6.89 4.61
N SER A 67 9.77 -7.68 5.22
CA SER A 67 10.24 -7.45 6.58
C SER A 67 11.30 -6.36 6.54
N SER A 68 11.04 -5.19 7.16
CA SER A 68 12.08 -4.16 7.25
C SER A 68 11.93 -3.27 8.48
N PRO A 69 13.02 -2.95 9.21
CA PRO A 69 13.03 -1.91 10.24
C PRO A 69 12.80 -0.49 9.69
N VAL A 70 12.81 -0.31 8.36
CA VAL A 70 12.58 0.99 7.69
C VAL A 70 11.10 1.37 7.65
N LYS A 71 10.19 0.40 7.80
CA LYS A 71 8.73 0.63 7.84
C LYS A 71 8.24 0.84 9.27
N GLN A 72 8.82 1.82 9.97
CA GLN A 72 8.27 2.20 11.26
C GLN A 72 6.89 2.81 11.06
N ARG A 73 5.90 2.24 11.73
CA ARG A 73 4.62 2.89 11.98
C ARG A 73 4.93 4.20 12.71
N ILE A 74 4.61 5.32 12.08
CA ILE A 74 4.74 6.62 12.72
C ILE A 74 3.52 6.76 13.62
N GLU A 75 3.70 6.51 14.92
CA GLU A 75 2.70 6.76 15.96
C GLU A 75 2.92 8.17 16.49
N GLY A 76 1.88 9.00 16.40
CA GLY A 76 1.85 10.36 16.94
C GLY A 76 1.21 10.39 18.32
#